data_AF-A0A1A8WTI1-F1
#
_entry.id   AF-A0A1A8WTI1-F1
#
_cell.length_a   1.000
_cell.length_b   1.000
_cell.length_c   1.000
_cell.angle_alpha   90.00
_cell.angle_beta   90.00
_cell.angle_gamma   90.00
#
_symmetry.space_group_name_H-M   'P 1'
#
loop_
_entity.id
_entity.type
_entity.pdbx_description
1 polymer ?
#
loop_
_entity_poly.entity_id
_entity_poly.type
_entity_poly.pdbx_seq_one_letter_code
_entity_poly.pdbx_strand_id
1 'polypeptide(L)'
;MTPGTTDDDSVSLYLKYEKEFHEKAILDTQNSNGSGGNPGSKCGKIVRNCFHFTTQCQEIGRYLIEIQQNHNSNSPKRCKYLNYKINSDNSYNNPDLFQIYKNFSSKIGNVCINEIKNITEDSLEKLKELYSYYENFSKFNGKDKDSEGHICNSVRQCYNFYNDNYKKCQGNNESSFCEELTNFKKAYENKMKTLTPCDGLPKTLPPPLLQTLSPEETDQVFIPSLTTALILLISCTLFFLYKFTPLKSWLHTHLRRKKIIEFNDITKETRESLQNTQEDININYEENLHNISYHPQREI
;
A
#
# COMPACT_ATOMS: atom_id res chain seq x y z
N MET A 1 34.35 -7.28 6.94
CA MET A 1 32.93 -6.98 7.25
C MET A 1 32.55 -5.72 6.50
N THR A 2 31.85 -5.86 5.38
CA THR A 2 31.27 -4.75 4.62
C THR A 2 29.97 -4.31 5.31
N PRO A 3 29.87 -3.08 5.84
CA PRO A 3 28.62 -2.60 6.41
C PRO A 3 27.62 -2.33 5.29
N GLY A 4 26.39 -2.78 5.54
CA GLY A 4 25.12 -2.61 4.81
C GLY A 4 25.07 -1.67 3.61
N THR A 5 24.47 -2.16 2.54
CA THR A 5 23.80 -1.34 1.52
C THR A 5 22.92 -0.30 2.21
N THR A 6 23.39 0.94 2.26
CA THR A 6 22.51 2.08 2.50
C THR A 6 21.53 2.12 1.34
N ASP A 7 20.24 1.96 1.61
CA ASP A 7 19.22 2.29 0.62
C ASP A 7 19.39 3.77 0.27
N ASP A 8 19.94 4.04 -0.93
CA ASP A 8 20.12 5.40 -1.45
C ASP A 8 18.76 6.14 -1.37
N ASP A 9 18.74 7.31 -0.73
CA ASP A 9 17.53 8.14 -0.65
C ASP A 9 17.16 8.78 -2.00
N SER A 10 15.98 9.39 -2.11
CA SER A 10 15.50 9.91 -3.40
C SER A 10 16.38 11.01 -3.98
N VAL A 11 17.00 11.83 -3.14
CA VAL A 11 17.91 12.89 -3.56
C VAL A 11 19.17 12.29 -4.17
N SER A 12 19.78 11.33 -3.46
CA SER A 12 20.99 10.64 -3.90
C SER A 12 20.75 9.86 -5.19
N LEU A 13 19.58 9.23 -5.31
CA LEU A 13 19.18 8.52 -6.52
C LEU A 13 18.96 9.45 -7.71
N TYR A 14 18.28 10.59 -7.54
CA TYR A 14 18.10 11.58 -8.60
C TYR A 14 19.45 12.02 -9.18
N LEU A 15 20.37 12.48 -8.31
CA LEU A 15 21.68 12.98 -8.74
C LEU A 15 22.52 11.89 -9.42
N LYS A 16 22.40 10.65 -8.93
CA LYS A 16 23.01 9.48 -9.56
C LYS A 16 22.47 9.25 -10.97
N TYR A 17 21.15 9.30 -11.16
CA TYR A 17 20.54 9.07 -12.46
C TYR A 17 20.78 10.23 -13.44
N GLU A 18 20.82 11.46 -12.94
CA GLU A 18 21.22 12.65 -13.72
C GLU A 18 22.63 12.51 -14.29
N LYS A 19 23.58 12.16 -13.42
CA LYS A 19 24.96 11.88 -13.82
C LYS A 19 25.04 10.69 -14.78
N GLU A 20 24.36 9.59 -14.47
CA GLU A 20 24.33 8.38 -15.30
C GLU A 20 23.77 8.67 -16.70
N PHE A 21 22.70 9.48 -16.81
CA PHE A 21 22.14 9.89 -18.09
C PHE A 21 23.16 10.67 -18.91
N HIS A 22 23.83 11.66 -18.31
CA HIS A 22 24.86 12.42 -19.01
C HIS A 22 26.03 11.52 -19.48
N GLU A 23 26.60 10.74 -18.57
CA GLU A 23 27.79 9.93 -18.85
C GLU A 23 27.52 8.74 -19.78
N LYS A 24 26.34 8.14 -19.71
CA LYS A 24 26.00 6.93 -20.50
C LYS A 24 25.22 7.25 -21.76
N ALA A 25 24.24 8.15 -21.69
CA ALA A 25 23.36 8.44 -22.81
C ALA A 25 23.95 9.46 -23.80
N ILE A 26 24.53 10.53 -23.26
CA ILE A 26 25.04 11.66 -24.05
C ILE A 26 26.49 11.43 -24.49
N LEU A 27 27.39 11.03 -23.57
CA LEU A 27 28.81 10.89 -23.91
C LEU A 27 29.14 9.61 -24.70
N ASP A 28 28.35 8.53 -24.56
CA ASP A 28 28.50 7.28 -25.31
C ASP A 28 27.19 6.85 -25.98
N THR A 29 26.64 7.74 -26.80
CA THR A 29 25.38 7.50 -27.54
C THR A 29 25.45 6.29 -28.48
N GLN A 30 26.65 5.90 -28.93
CA GLN A 30 26.83 4.73 -29.79
C GLN A 30 26.80 3.38 -29.04
N ASN A 31 26.83 3.42 -27.70
CA ASN A 31 26.98 2.24 -26.84
C ASN A 31 28.24 1.43 -27.18
N SER A 32 29.38 2.12 -27.28
CA SER A 32 30.62 1.60 -27.88
C SER A 32 31.19 0.40 -27.13
N ASN A 33 30.98 0.35 -25.81
CA ASN A 33 31.54 -0.67 -24.92
C ASN A 33 30.48 -1.55 -24.24
N GLY A 34 29.20 -1.42 -24.62
CA GLY A 34 28.08 -2.08 -23.93
C GLY A 34 27.38 -3.17 -24.75
N SER A 35 26.74 -4.10 -24.05
CA SER A 35 25.75 -5.01 -24.66
C SER A 35 24.46 -4.25 -25.01
N GLY A 36 23.58 -4.86 -25.82
CA GLY A 36 22.30 -4.22 -26.23
C GLY A 36 22.33 -3.54 -27.61
N GLY A 37 23.52 -3.40 -28.19
CA GLY A 37 23.74 -2.91 -29.57
C GLY A 37 23.69 -1.39 -29.71
N ASN A 38 23.92 -0.91 -30.94
CA ASN A 38 24.00 0.51 -31.25
C ASN A 38 22.60 1.17 -31.30
N PRO A 39 22.33 2.20 -30.47
CA PRO A 39 21.05 2.91 -30.45
C PRO A 39 20.70 3.54 -31.81
N GLY A 40 21.68 4.11 -32.52
CA GLY A 40 21.51 4.69 -33.85
C GLY A 40 21.00 3.70 -34.89
N SER A 41 21.55 2.48 -34.92
CA SER A 41 21.08 1.41 -35.79
C SER A 41 19.62 1.03 -35.52
N LYS A 42 19.22 0.95 -34.24
CA LYS A 42 17.83 0.67 -33.86
C LYS A 42 16.90 1.82 -34.23
N CYS A 43 17.32 3.05 -33.97
CA CYS A 43 16.59 4.27 -34.32
C CYS A 43 16.39 4.41 -35.83
N GLY A 44 17.41 4.14 -36.65
CA GLY A 44 17.29 4.17 -38.11
C GLY A 44 16.18 3.23 -38.63
N LYS A 45 16.00 2.06 -38.00
CA LYS A 45 14.92 1.12 -38.32
C LYS A 45 13.54 1.58 -37.85
N ILE A 46 13.46 2.45 -36.85
CA ILE A 46 12.19 2.98 -36.29
C ILE A 46 11.75 4.21 -37.08
N VAL A 47 12.67 5.14 -37.30
CA VAL A 47 12.37 6.51 -37.73
C VAL A 47 12.24 6.64 -39.25
N ARG A 48 12.51 5.57 -40.03
CA ARG A 48 12.28 5.43 -41.49
C ARG A 48 12.42 6.76 -42.27
N ASN A 49 13.60 7.41 -42.14
CA ASN A 49 14.03 8.65 -42.81
C ASN A 49 13.64 10.01 -42.19
N CYS A 50 13.06 10.07 -40.98
CA CYS A 50 12.91 11.35 -40.27
C CYS A 50 14.19 11.73 -39.50
N PHE A 51 15.13 12.41 -40.16
CA PHE A 51 16.42 12.78 -39.55
C PHE A 51 16.26 13.64 -38.28
N HIS A 52 15.17 14.41 -38.16
CA HIS A 52 14.90 15.35 -37.07
C HIS A 52 14.82 14.72 -35.67
N PHE A 53 14.50 13.42 -35.57
CA PHE A 53 14.34 12.73 -34.29
C PHE A 53 15.48 11.77 -33.96
N THR A 54 16.52 11.74 -34.81
CA THR A 54 17.56 10.74 -34.74
C THR A 54 18.37 10.88 -33.44
N THR A 55 18.80 12.09 -33.10
CA THR A 55 19.62 12.34 -31.90
C THR A 55 18.85 11.99 -30.63
N GLN A 56 17.61 12.48 -30.49
CA GLN A 56 16.77 12.23 -29.32
C GLN A 56 16.47 10.74 -29.16
N CYS A 57 16.11 10.06 -30.26
CA CYS A 57 15.90 8.62 -30.25
C CYS A 57 17.15 7.88 -29.77
N GLN A 58 18.33 8.32 -30.24
CA GLN A 58 19.60 7.68 -29.88
C GLN A 58 19.94 7.85 -28.40
N GLU A 59 19.84 9.06 -27.86
CA GLU A 59 20.15 9.35 -26.46
C GLU A 59 19.18 8.64 -25.52
N ILE A 60 17.86 8.77 -25.74
CA ILE A 60 16.86 8.06 -24.93
C ILE A 60 16.99 6.54 -25.10
N GLY A 61 17.21 6.07 -26.33
CA GLY A 61 17.45 4.66 -26.62
C GLY A 61 18.69 4.11 -25.92
N ARG A 62 19.77 4.89 -25.83
CA ARG A 62 20.99 4.53 -25.11
C ARG A 62 20.74 4.37 -23.62
N TYR A 63 19.98 5.27 -23.01
CA TYR A 63 19.64 5.16 -21.60
C TYR A 63 18.68 4.00 -21.31
N LEU A 64 17.73 3.73 -22.21
CA LEU A 64 16.87 2.54 -22.11
C LEU A 64 17.67 1.22 -22.16
N ILE A 65 18.70 1.15 -23.00
CA ILE A 65 19.63 0.00 -23.03
C ILE A 65 20.41 -0.11 -21.71
N GLU A 66 20.88 1.01 -21.14
CA GLU A 66 21.56 1.03 -19.84
C GLU A 66 20.68 0.42 -18.74
N ILE A 67 19.42 0.87 -18.66
CA ILE A 67 18.43 0.34 -17.70
C ILE A 67 18.20 -1.15 -17.92
N GLN A 68 18.05 -1.59 -19.17
CA GLN A 68 17.80 -2.98 -19.49
C GLN A 68 18.94 -3.90 -19.02
N GLN A 69 20.18 -3.56 -19.39
CA GLN A 69 21.32 -4.44 -19.25
C GLN A 69 21.86 -4.45 -17.81
N ASN A 70 21.91 -3.28 -17.17
CA ASN A 70 22.63 -3.13 -15.92
C ASN A 70 21.71 -3.03 -14.69
N HIS A 71 20.39 -2.93 -14.89
CA HIS A 71 19.43 -2.68 -13.80
C HIS A 71 18.20 -3.61 -13.84
N ASN A 72 18.45 -4.93 -13.91
CA ASN A 72 17.45 -6.00 -13.79
C ASN A 72 16.32 -5.96 -14.82
N SER A 73 16.61 -5.52 -16.06
CA SER A 73 15.63 -5.45 -17.16
C SER A 73 14.45 -4.49 -16.98
N ASN A 74 14.28 -3.88 -15.80
CA ASN A 74 13.40 -2.74 -15.56
C ASN A 74 13.71 -2.12 -14.18
N SER A 75 13.93 -0.81 -14.12
CA SER A 75 14.18 -0.09 -12.86
C SER A 75 13.14 1.00 -12.70
N PRO A 76 12.06 0.79 -11.91
CA PRO A 76 10.96 1.75 -11.79
C PRO A 76 11.43 3.17 -11.44
N LYS A 77 12.40 3.30 -10.53
CA LYS A 77 12.97 4.60 -10.14
C LYS A 77 13.69 5.30 -11.30
N ARG A 78 14.50 4.57 -12.08
CA ARG A 78 15.17 5.12 -13.28
C ARG A 78 14.18 5.44 -14.39
N CYS A 79 13.15 4.62 -14.57
CA CYS A 79 12.10 4.89 -15.55
C CYS A 79 11.32 6.17 -15.22
N LYS A 80 11.05 6.42 -13.94
CA LYS A 80 10.44 7.68 -13.47
C LYS A 80 11.36 8.86 -13.73
N TYR A 81 12.65 8.73 -13.41
CA TYR A 81 13.64 9.76 -13.76
C TYR A 81 13.71 10.00 -15.27
N LEU A 82 13.76 8.95 -16.10
CA LEU A 82 13.77 9.09 -17.55
C LEU A 82 12.52 9.81 -18.05
N ASN A 83 11.35 9.47 -17.52
CA ASN A 83 10.11 10.16 -17.88
C ASN A 83 10.16 11.64 -17.49
N TYR A 84 10.65 11.96 -16.28
CA TYR A 84 10.89 13.35 -15.88
C TYR A 84 11.85 14.04 -16.86
N LYS A 85 12.99 13.44 -17.19
CA LYS A 85 13.98 14.01 -18.10
C LYS A 85 13.38 14.32 -19.47
N ILE A 86 12.63 13.37 -20.05
CA ILE A 86 11.92 13.55 -21.33
C ILE A 86 10.95 14.74 -21.28
N ASN A 87 10.16 14.86 -20.20
CA ASN A 87 9.18 15.94 -20.07
C ASN A 87 9.82 17.30 -19.77
N SER A 88 10.91 17.30 -18.99
CA SER A 88 11.56 18.51 -18.46
C SER A 88 12.33 19.31 -19.50
N ASP A 89 12.79 18.65 -20.56
CA ASP A 89 13.70 19.18 -21.57
C ASP A 89 13.01 19.20 -22.94
N ASN A 90 12.82 20.41 -23.47
CA ASN A 90 12.11 20.64 -24.72
C ASN A 90 12.76 19.93 -25.92
N SER A 91 14.03 19.56 -25.82
CA SER A 91 14.73 18.79 -26.85
C SER A 91 14.14 17.40 -27.02
N TYR A 92 13.56 16.81 -25.95
CA TYR A 92 12.98 15.46 -25.94
C TYR A 92 11.45 15.45 -25.91
N ASN A 93 10.83 16.54 -25.43
CA ASN A 93 9.39 16.64 -25.19
C ASN A 93 8.61 16.95 -26.48
N ASN A 94 8.37 15.93 -27.31
CA ASN A 94 7.53 16.03 -28.50
C ASN A 94 6.59 14.81 -28.59
N PRO A 95 5.29 14.96 -28.86
CA PRO A 95 4.35 13.82 -28.96
C PRO A 95 4.79 12.69 -29.90
N ASP A 96 5.40 13.02 -31.04
CA ASP A 96 5.92 12.03 -31.99
C ASP A 96 7.12 11.27 -31.42
N LEU A 97 7.97 11.95 -30.65
CA LEU A 97 9.12 11.36 -29.97
C LEU A 97 8.69 10.35 -28.90
N PHE A 98 7.60 10.60 -28.17
CA PHE A 98 7.10 9.64 -27.17
C PHE A 98 6.79 8.28 -27.79
N GLN A 99 6.17 8.28 -28.98
CA GLN A 99 5.88 7.03 -29.69
C GLN A 99 7.16 6.35 -30.17
N ILE A 100 8.15 7.12 -30.63
CA ILE A 100 9.46 6.60 -31.02
C ILE A 100 10.16 5.93 -29.83
N TYR A 101 10.16 6.56 -28.65
CA TYR A 101 10.76 6.01 -27.44
C TYR A 101 10.07 4.71 -27.00
N LYS A 102 8.73 4.66 -27.03
CA LYS A 102 7.96 3.43 -26.75
C LYS A 102 8.26 2.32 -27.76
N ASN A 103 8.36 2.66 -29.04
CA ASN A 103 8.74 1.71 -30.09
C ASN A 103 10.18 1.20 -29.94
N PHE A 104 11.09 2.03 -29.44
CA PHE A 104 12.45 1.60 -29.12
C PHE A 104 12.44 0.64 -27.92
N SER A 105 11.78 1.04 -26.84
CA SER A 105 11.60 0.25 -25.62
C SER A 105 11.05 -1.14 -25.91
N SER A 106 10.02 -1.26 -26.75
CA SER A 106 9.41 -2.56 -27.07
C SER A 106 10.36 -3.52 -27.80
N LYS A 107 11.30 -2.97 -28.60
CA LYS A 107 12.33 -3.77 -29.29
C LYS A 107 13.46 -4.25 -28.37
N ILE A 108 13.51 -3.78 -27.13
CA ILE A 108 14.53 -4.15 -26.14
C ILE A 108 13.90 -4.71 -24.85
N GLY A 109 12.70 -5.29 -24.92
CA GLY A 109 12.08 -5.94 -23.77
C GLY A 109 11.14 -5.06 -22.94
N ASN A 110 10.53 -4.04 -23.55
CA ASN A 110 9.46 -3.21 -22.94
C ASN A 110 9.92 -2.39 -21.72
N VAL A 111 11.20 -2.04 -21.65
CA VAL A 111 11.81 -1.28 -20.55
C VAL A 111 11.17 0.10 -20.42
N CYS A 112 10.68 0.48 -19.25
CA CYS A 112 10.03 1.77 -18.99
C CYS A 112 8.79 2.10 -19.84
N ILE A 113 8.25 1.16 -20.64
CA ILE A 113 7.24 1.48 -21.67
C ILE A 113 5.99 2.17 -21.11
N ASN A 114 5.55 1.76 -19.92
CA ASN A 114 4.38 2.30 -19.23
C ASN A 114 4.66 3.61 -18.48
N GLU A 115 5.93 3.89 -18.20
CA GLU A 115 6.36 5.10 -17.50
C GLU A 115 6.56 6.28 -18.46
N ILE A 116 6.84 6.02 -19.74
CA ILE A 116 6.98 7.07 -20.76
C ILE A 116 5.60 7.67 -21.06
N LYS A 117 5.27 8.78 -20.41
CA LYS A 117 3.97 9.47 -20.52
C LYS A 117 4.10 10.96 -20.18
N ASN A 118 3.19 11.77 -20.70
CA ASN A 118 3.18 13.20 -20.39
C ASN A 118 2.95 13.41 -18.89
N ILE A 119 3.76 14.29 -18.30
CA ILE A 119 3.55 14.85 -16.96
C ILE A 119 2.77 16.15 -17.16
N THR A 120 1.75 16.39 -16.33
CA THR A 120 1.01 17.66 -16.39
C THR A 120 1.94 18.83 -16.11
N GLU A 121 1.70 19.98 -16.74
CA GLU A 121 2.56 21.16 -16.62
C GLU A 121 2.76 21.57 -15.15
N ASP A 122 1.67 21.64 -14.37
CA ASP A 122 1.72 21.92 -12.92
C ASP A 122 2.58 20.92 -12.13
N SER A 123 2.50 19.62 -12.44
CA SER A 123 3.35 18.62 -11.77
C SER A 123 4.81 18.74 -12.22
N LEU A 124 5.05 19.05 -13.50
CA LEU A 124 6.39 19.18 -14.05
C LEU A 124 7.12 20.41 -13.49
N GLU A 125 6.44 21.55 -13.36
CA GLU A 125 7.00 22.77 -12.78
C GLU A 125 7.43 22.55 -11.33
N LYS A 126 6.57 21.93 -10.53
CA LYS A 126 6.89 21.59 -9.14
C LYS A 126 8.01 20.57 -9.02
N LEU A 127 8.09 19.58 -9.91
CA LEU A 127 9.21 18.63 -9.95
C LEU A 127 10.53 19.35 -10.27
N LYS A 128 10.54 20.25 -11.25
CA LYS A 128 11.73 21.06 -11.60
C LYS A 128 12.18 21.89 -10.41
N GLU A 129 11.24 22.55 -9.72
CA GLU A 129 11.57 23.35 -8.54
C GLU A 129 12.14 22.46 -7.42
N LEU A 130 11.48 21.34 -7.10
CA LEU A 130 11.95 20.40 -6.08
C LEU A 130 13.37 19.91 -6.36
N TYR A 131 13.63 19.46 -7.60
CA TYR A 131 14.94 18.95 -8.00
C TYR A 131 16.02 20.04 -8.08
N SER A 132 15.66 21.31 -8.30
CA SER A 132 16.62 22.41 -8.24
C SER A 132 17.31 22.53 -6.87
N TYR A 133 16.65 22.09 -5.81
CA TYR A 133 17.21 22.09 -4.45
C TYR A 133 18.09 20.87 -4.14
N TYR A 134 18.02 19.79 -4.95
CA TYR A 134 18.61 18.50 -4.60
C TYR A 134 20.14 18.54 -4.53
N GLU A 135 20.80 19.27 -5.43
CA GLU A 135 22.26 19.39 -5.41
C GLU A 135 22.75 20.03 -4.10
N ASN A 136 22.18 21.19 -3.73
CA ASN A 136 22.52 21.88 -2.49
C ASN A 136 22.16 21.05 -1.25
N PHE A 137 20.99 20.41 -1.26
CA PHE A 137 20.57 19.51 -0.19
C PHE A 137 21.51 18.30 -0.04
N SER A 138 22.05 17.77 -1.14
CA SER A 138 22.96 16.62 -1.12
C SER A 138 24.33 16.95 -0.52
N LYS A 139 24.92 18.09 -0.90
CA LYS A 139 26.25 18.54 -0.45
C LYS A 139 26.30 18.81 1.05
N PHE A 140 25.15 19.07 1.65
CA PHE A 140 25.04 19.27 3.08
C PHE A 140 25.43 18.01 3.87
N ASN A 141 26.36 18.14 4.81
CA ASN A 141 26.85 17.03 5.64
C ASN A 141 26.61 17.23 7.15
N GLY A 142 26.04 18.38 7.56
CA GLY A 142 25.72 18.71 8.94
C GLY A 142 26.92 18.90 9.90
N LYS A 143 28.15 18.85 9.38
CA LYS A 143 29.40 18.96 10.16
C LYS A 143 30.12 20.29 9.95
N ASP A 144 29.85 20.96 8.84
CA ASP A 144 30.46 22.25 8.51
C ASP A 144 29.79 23.38 9.31
N LYS A 145 30.60 24.32 9.81
CA LYS A 145 30.06 25.55 10.41
C LYS A 145 29.39 26.36 9.32
N ASP A 146 28.07 26.52 9.39
CA ASP A 146 27.29 27.38 8.47
C ASP A 146 27.47 28.86 8.83
N SER A 147 28.72 29.33 8.80
CA SER A 147 29.09 30.67 9.25
C SER A 147 28.49 31.77 8.38
N GLU A 148 28.10 31.42 7.14
CA GLU A 148 27.51 32.31 6.14
C GLU A 148 25.98 32.08 5.96
N GLY A 149 25.38 31.09 6.64
CA GLY A 149 23.94 30.81 6.59
C GLY A 149 23.43 30.17 5.28
N HIS A 150 24.30 29.94 4.30
CA HIS A 150 23.93 29.44 2.97
C HIS A 150 23.36 28.02 3.01
N ILE A 151 23.87 27.20 3.93
CA ILE A 151 23.51 25.79 4.01
C ILE A 151 22.12 25.65 4.65
N CYS A 152 21.88 26.28 5.81
CA CYS A 152 20.59 26.24 6.49
C CYS A 152 19.49 26.95 5.69
N ASN A 153 19.84 27.99 4.91
CA ASN A 153 18.88 28.61 4.00
C ASN A 153 18.39 27.62 2.93
N SER A 154 19.28 26.83 2.33
CA SER A 154 18.92 25.81 1.34
C SER A 154 17.99 24.74 1.93
N VAL A 155 18.30 24.25 3.14
CA VAL A 155 17.45 23.27 3.84
C VAL A 155 16.08 23.86 4.19
N ARG A 156 16.04 25.14 4.58
CA ARG A 156 14.81 25.88 4.85
C ARG A 156 13.96 26.05 3.59
N GLN A 157 14.57 26.30 2.44
CA GLN A 157 13.87 26.34 1.15
C GLN A 157 13.21 25.01 0.84
N CYS A 158 13.91 23.88 1.00
CA CYS A 158 13.29 22.57 0.82
C CYS A 158 12.12 22.32 1.80
N TYR A 159 12.29 22.71 3.07
CA TYR A 159 11.25 22.58 4.10
C TYR A 159 10.01 23.40 3.75
N ASN A 160 10.19 24.67 3.35
CA ASN A 160 9.10 25.55 2.95
C ASN A 160 8.38 25.00 1.71
N PHE A 161 9.14 24.62 0.67
CA PHE A 161 8.59 24.03 -0.54
C PHE A 161 7.73 22.80 -0.24
N TYR A 162 8.20 21.93 0.66
CA TYR A 162 7.42 20.78 1.12
C TYR A 162 6.10 21.19 1.76
N ASN A 163 6.15 22.11 2.72
CA ASN A 163 4.99 22.57 3.47
C ASN A 163 3.95 23.29 2.59
N ASP A 164 4.40 24.01 1.57
CA ASP A 164 3.51 24.72 0.65
C ASP A 164 2.76 23.78 -0.29
N ASN A 165 3.27 22.55 -0.47
CA ASN A 165 2.76 21.62 -1.47
C ASN A 165 2.16 20.32 -0.91
N TYR A 166 2.54 19.85 0.30
CA TYR A 166 2.08 18.54 0.79
C TYR A 166 0.56 18.44 0.96
N LYS A 167 -0.12 19.54 1.30
CA LYS A 167 -1.59 19.56 1.41
C LYS A 167 -2.27 19.34 0.06
N LYS A 168 -1.68 19.82 -1.03
CA LYS A 168 -2.22 19.62 -2.39
C LYS A 168 -2.13 18.17 -2.85
N CYS A 169 -1.28 17.37 -2.20
CA CYS A 169 -1.19 15.94 -2.44
C CYS A 169 -2.27 15.15 -1.69
N GLN A 170 -3.01 15.77 -0.76
CA GLN A 170 -4.12 15.12 -0.07
C GLN A 170 -5.27 14.88 -1.05
N GLY A 171 -5.65 13.62 -1.25
CA GLY A 171 -6.74 13.22 -2.16
C GLY A 171 -6.34 13.04 -3.63
N ASN A 172 -5.10 13.38 -4.01
CA ASN A 172 -4.56 13.11 -5.36
C ASN A 172 -3.12 12.57 -5.27
N ASN A 173 -3.01 11.30 -4.87
CA ASN A 173 -1.73 10.62 -4.65
C ASN A 173 -1.07 10.08 -5.94
N GLU A 174 -1.73 10.20 -7.11
CA GLU A 174 -1.26 9.55 -8.34
C GLU A 174 -0.32 10.43 -9.19
N SER A 175 -0.21 11.73 -8.87
CA SER A 175 0.70 12.60 -9.62
C SER A 175 2.17 12.23 -9.34
N SER A 176 3.00 12.26 -10.39
CA SER A 176 4.44 12.03 -10.28
C SER A 176 5.11 12.96 -9.28
N PHE A 177 4.59 14.19 -9.14
CA PHE A 177 5.05 15.14 -8.15
C PHE A 177 4.79 14.68 -6.70
N CYS A 178 3.57 14.28 -6.37
CA CYS A 178 3.22 13.89 -4.99
C CYS A 178 3.93 12.62 -4.53
N GLU A 179 4.17 11.69 -5.45
CA GLU A 179 5.02 10.53 -5.16
C GLU A 179 6.44 10.97 -4.81
N GLU A 180 7.07 11.84 -5.61
CA GLU A 180 8.42 12.30 -5.35
C GLU A 180 8.51 13.14 -4.08
N LEU A 181 7.52 14.00 -3.81
CA LEU A 181 7.44 14.77 -2.58
C LEU A 181 7.39 13.84 -1.35
N THR A 182 6.68 12.72 -1.44
CA THR A 182 6.64 11.68 -0.39
C THR A 182 8.01 11.02 -0.20
N ASN A 183 8.74 10.78 -1.29
CA ASN A 183 10.10 10.23 -1.21
C ASN A 183 11.08 11.24 -0.60
N PHE A 184 10.99 12.50 -1.02
CA PHE A 184 11.78 13.60 -0.47
C PHE A 184 11.59 13.74 1.05
N LYS A 185 10.36 13.57 1.56
CA LYS A 185 10.09 13.54 3.00
C LYS A 185 11.05 12.60 3.75
N LYS A 186 11.23 11.39 3.23
CA LYS A 186 12.09 10.37 3.84
C LYS A 186 13.56 10.81 3.80
N ALA A 187 14.01 11.39 2.68
CA ALA A 187 15.36 11.93 2.53
C ALA A 187 15.61 13.06 3.54
N TYR A 188 14.67 14.02 3.64
CA TYR A 188 14.71 15.11 4.60
C TYR A 188 14.85 14.60 6.04
N GLU A 189 13.93 13.75 6.49
CA GLU A 189 13.92 13.29 7.89
C GLU A 189 15.15 12.44 8.22
N ASN A 190 15.64 11.63 7.29
CA ASN A 190 16.89 10.90 7.46
C ASN A 190 18.08 11.84 7.59
N LYS A 191 18.16 12.89 6.75
CA LYS A 191 19.20 13.91 6.83
C LYS A 191 19.13 14.67 8.17
N MET A 192 17.93 15.02 8.61
CA MET A 192 17.69 15.75 9.87
C MET A 192 18.03 14.93 11.14
N LYS A 193 18.09 13.59 11.08
CA LYS A 193 18.58 12.76 12.20
C LYS A 193 20.05 13.04 12.51
N THR A 194 20.85 13.21 11.47
CA THR A 194 22.29 13.47 11.58
C THR A 194 22.62 14.95 11.75
N LEU A 195 21.60 15.81 11.71
CA LEU A 195 21.78 17.24 11.64
C LEU A 195 21.72 17.94 12.99
N THR A 196 22.79 18.66 13.32
CA THR A 196 22.86 19.57 14.49
C THR A 196 23.54 20.92 14.20
N PRO A 197 23.10 21.73 13.22
CA PRO A 197 23.38 23.17 13.29
C PRO A 197 22.25 24.14 12.85
N CYS A 198 21.13 23.69 12.26
CA CYS A 198 20.09 24.62 11.79
C CYS A 198 19.00 24.83 12.85
N ASP A 199 19.17 25.88 13.66
CA ASP A 199 18.20 26.25 14.69
C ASP A 199 16.82 26.58 14.11
N GLY A 200 15.77 26.06 14.77
CA GLY A 200 14.37 26.34 14.42
C GLY A 200 13.79 25.53 13.25
N LEU A 201 14.55 24.61 12.63
CA LEU A 201 13.99 23.71 11.60
C LEU A 201 13.45 22.40 12.22
N PRO A 202 12.19 22.04 11.96
CA PRO A 202 11.63 20.77 12.41
C PRO A 202 12.37 19.56 11.83
N LYS A 203 12.64 18.55 12.66
CA LYS A 203 13.27 17.30 12.21
C LYS A 203 12.32 16.40 11.41
N THR A 204 11.02 16.62 11.57
CA THR A 204 9.96 15.84 10.94
C THR A 204 9.11 16.73 10.05
N LEU A 205 8.54 16.11 9.03
CA LEU A 205 7.62 16.75 8.09
C LEU A 205 6.23 16.11 8.23
N PRO A 206 5.14 16.88 8.02
CA PRO A 206 3.80 16.33 8.04
C PRO A 206 3.65 15.26 6.93
N PRO A 207 2.96 14.14 7.15
CA PRO A 207 2.80 13.12 6.13
C PRO A 207 1.91 13.62 4.97
N PRO A 208 2.20 13.22 3.71
CA PRO A 208 1.29 13.47 2.58
C PRO A 208 0.04 12.58 2.60
N LEU A 209 -0.10 11.64 3.55
CA LEU A 209 -1.02 10.51 3.41
C LEU A 209 -2.39 10.67 4.09
N LEU A 210 -3.38 10.39 3.22
CA LEU A 210 -4.58 9.58 3.37
C LEU A 210 -5.65 10.02 4.37
N GLN A 211 -6.83 10.23 3.79
CA GLN A 211 -8.14 10.18 4.40
C GLN A 211 -8.35 8.81 5.08
N THR A 212 -7.71 8.62 6.23
CA THR A 212 -8.08 7.64 7.24
C THR A 212 -7.89 8.37 8.56
N LEU A 213 -8.97 8.98 9.03
CA LEU A 213 -9.11 9.64 10.33
C LEU A 213 -8.35 10.97 10.46
N SER A 214 -8.67 11.95 9.61
CA SER A 214 -8.80 13.30 10.17
C SER A 214 -10.06 13.29 11.04
N PRO A 215 -10.07 13.83 12.27
CA PRO A 215 -11.31 14.24 12.89
C PRO A 215 -11.82 15.37 12.01
N GLU A 216 -12.67 15.05 11.04
CA GLU A 216 -13.53 16.06 10.44
C GLU A 216 -14.32 16.65 11.60
N GLU A 217 -14.24 17.97 11.76
CA GLU A 217 -15.21 18.70 12.54
C GLU A 217 -16.57 18.36 11.93
N THR A 218 -17.31 17.49 12.62
CA THR A 218 -18.55 16.94 12.14
C THR A 218 -19.58 18.05 12.10
N ASP A 219 -19.87 18.58 10.92
CA ASP A 219 -21.20 19.11 10.65
C ASP A 219 -22.18 17.94 10.77
N GLN A 220 -22.82 17.91 11.93
CA GLN A 220 -23.90 17.02 12.28
C GLN A 220 -24.97 17.09 11.18
N VAL A 221 -25.23 15.98 10.49
CA VAL A 221 -26.57 15.56 10.00
C VAL A 221 -26.52 14.24 9.21
N PHE A 222 -25.37 13.72 8.76
CA PHE A 222 -25.34 12.53 7.89
C PHE A 222 -25.05 11.16 8.57
N ILE A 223 -25.00 11.09 9.90
CA ILE A 223 -24.76 9.83 10.65
C ILE A 223 -26.00 8.91 10.88
N PRO A 224 -27.28 9.37 10.82
CA PRO A 224 -28.40 8.45 11.06
C PRO A 224 -28.61 7.41 9.94
N SER A 225 -28.18 7.68 8.71
CA SER A 225 -28.54 6.81 7.56
C SER A 225 -27.68 5.55 7.46
N LEU A 226 -26.37 5.65 7.73
CA LEU A 226 -25.47 4.51 7.60
C LEU A 226 -25.59 3.53 8.78
N THR A 227 -25.78 4.06 9.98
CA THR A 227 -25.97 3.24 11.19
C THR A 227 -27.30 2.49 11.14
N THR A 228 -28.38 3.13 10.70
CA THR A 228 -29.68 2.46 10.52
C THR A 228 -29.64 1.42 9.40
N ALA A 229 -28.98 1.70 8.28
CA ALA A 229 -28.81 0.72 7.19
C ALA A 229 -28.03 -0.52 7.63
N LEU A 230 -26.98 -0.36 8.44
CA LEU A 230 -26.22 -1.48 9.00
C LEU A 230 -27.05 -2.31 9.99
N ILE A 231 -27.84 -1.64 10.86
CA ILE A 231 -28.75 -2.34 11.78
C ILE A 231 -29.82 -3.12 11.01
N LEU A 232 -30.39 -2.54 9.94
CA LEU A 232 -31.37 -3.22 9.10
C LEU A 232 -30.76 -4.42 8.35
N LEU A 233 -29.51 -4.31 7.86
CA LEU A 233 -28.81 -5.43 7.23
C LEU A 233 -28.50 -6.56 8.22
N ILE A 234 -28.06 -6.24 9.43
CA ILE A 234 -27.84 -7.23 10.50
C ILE A 234 -29.16 -7.90 10.90
N SER A 235 -30.23 -7.12 11.06
CA SER A 235 -31.56 -7.67 11.38
C SER A 235 -32.09 -8.59 10.27
N CYS A 236 -31.93 -8.19 9.01
CA CYS A 236 -32.34 -9.00 7.85
C CYS A 236 -31.54 -10.31 7.78
N THR A 237 -30.21 -10.25 7.91
CA THR A 237 -29.37 -11.47 7.90
C THR A 237 -29.72 -12.44 9.03
N LEU A 238 -29.96 -11.95 10.24
CA LEU A 238 -30.42 -12.78 11.36
C LEU A 238 -31.79 -13.43 11.09
N PHE A 239 -32.73 -12.72 10.46
CA PHE A 239 -34.02 -13.28 10.08
C PHE A 239 -33.89 -14.41 9.03
N PHE A 240 -33.04 -14.22 8.03
CA PHE A 240 -32.75 -15.27 7.04
C PHE A 240 -32.06 -16.49 7.68
N LEU A 241 -31.10 -16.29 8.58
CA LEU A 241 -30.46 -17.39 9.30
C LEU A 241 -31.46 -18.12 10.23
N TYR A 242 -32.34 -17.40 10.92
CA TYR A 242 -33.38 -18.02 11.74
C TYR A 242 -34.35 -18.88 10.91
N LYS A 243 -34.70 -18.44 9.70
CA LYS A 243 -35.65 -19.13 8.82
C LYS A 243 -35.02 -20.29 8.03
N PHE A 244 -33.75 -20.20 7.64
CA PHE A 244 -33.11 -21.13 6.70
C PHE A 244 -31.91 -21.93 7.26
N THR A 245 -31.40 -21.59 8.44
CA THR A 245 -30.40 -22.40 9.15
C THR A 245 -31.13 -23.36 10.12
N PRO A 246 -30.72 -24.64 10.28
CA PRO A 246 -31.43 -25.62 11.13
C PRO A 246 -31.30 -25.33 12.65
N LEU A 247 -30.99 -24.08 13.03
CA LEU A 247 -30.93 -23.58 14.39
C LEU A 247 -32.30 -23.59 15.09
N LYS A 248 -33.42 -23.45 14.37
CA LYS A 248 -34.77 -23.62 14.96
C LYS A 248 -34.96 -25.03 15.54
N SER A 249 -34.46 -26.05 14.83
CA SER A 249 -34.53 -27.45 15.29
C SER A 249 -33.52 -27.73 16.42
N TRP A 250 -32.32 -27.14 16.33
CA TRP A 250 -31.30 -27.27 17.38
C TRP A 250 -31.71 -26.60 18.69
N LEU A 251 -32.23 -25.37 18.66
CA LEU A 251 -32.76 -24.68 19.84
C LEU A 251 -33.95 -25.43 20.44
N HIS A 252 -34.87 -25.93 19.61
CA HIS A 252 -35.99 -26.74 20.11
C HIS A 252 -35.50 -28.02 20.79
N THR A 253 -34.48 -28.69 20.21
CA THR A 253 -33.86 -29.89 20.79
C THR A 253 -33.13 -29.57 22.09
N HIS A 254 -32.44 -28.43 22.15
CA HIS A 254 -31.70 -27.99 23.33
C HIS A 254 -32.63 -27.61 24.50
N LEU A 255 -33.73 -26.90 24.21
CA LEU A 255 -34.77 -26.57 25.20
C LEU A 255 -35.48 -27.85 25.69
N ARG A 256 -35.73 -28.82 24.81
CA ARG A 256 -36.33 -30.11 25.18
C ARG A 256 -35.37 -30.95 26.04
N ARG A 257 -34.07 -30.94 25.74
CA ARG A 257 -33.04 -31.58 26.57
C ARG A 257 -32.93 -30.95 27.95
N LYS A 258 -32.98 -29.61 28.05
CA LYS A 258 -32.95 -28.92 29.35
C LYS A 258 -34.16 -29.29 30.22
N LYS A 259 -35.35 -29.39 29.63
CA LYS A 259 -36.58 -29.80 30.33
C LYS A 259 -36.55 -31.26 30.80
N ILE A 260 -35.89 -32.16 30.06
CA ILE A 260 -35.70 -33.56 30.47
C ILE A 260 -34.69 -33.68 31.62
N ILE A 261 -33.62 -32.89 31.59
CA ILE A 261 -32.62 -32.86 32.68
C ILE A 261 -33.26 -32.34 33.97
N GLU A 262 -34.01 -31.24 33.88
CA GLU A 262 -34.73 -30.65 35.03
C GLU A 262 -35.78 -31.62 35.61
N PHE A 263 -36.53 -32.34 34.77
CA PHE A 263 -37.47 -33.36 35.24
C PHE A 263 -36.75 -34.55 35.91
N ASN A 264 -35.59 -34.96 35.39
CA ASN A 264 -34.80 -36.05 35.99
C ASN A 264 -34.20 -35.65 37.34
N ASP A 265 -33.74 -34.41 37.49
CA ASP A 265 -33.22 -33.91 38.78
C ASP A 265 -34.35 -33.80 39.83
N ILE A 266 -35.53 -33.29 39.45
CA ILE A 266 -36.71 -33.25 40.35
C ILE A 266 -37.17 -34.67 40.72
N THR A 267 -37.18 -35.61 39.77
CA THR A 267 -37.55 -37.01 40.05
C THR A 267 -36.53 -37.71 40.94
N LYS A 268 -35.24 -37.36 40.82
CA LYS A 268 -34.17 -37.89 41.66
C LYS A 268 -34.25 -37.33 43.09
N GLU A 269 -34.46 -36.03 43.26
CA GLU A 269 -34.72 -35.42 44.58
C GLU A 269 -35.98 -35.99 45.24
N THR A 270 -37.05 -36.22 44.46
CA THR A 270 -38.28 -36.83 44.98
C THR A 270 -38.05 -38.29 45.42
N ARG A 271 -37.23 -39.06 44.69
CA ARG A 271 -36.85 -40.44 45.08
C ARG A 271 -35.93 -40.47 46.29
N GLU A 272 -34.99 -39.54 46.39
CA GLU A 272 -34.08 -39.41 47.55
C GLU A 272 -34.84 -38.94 48.80
N SER A 273 -35.83 -38.06 48.66
CA SER A 273 -36.77 -37.67 49.73
C SER A 273 -37.66 -38.84 50.18
N LEU A 274 -38.20 -39.62 49.24
CA LEU A 274 -38.99 -40.81 49.55
C LEU A 274 -38.16 -41.91 50.22
N GLN A 275 -36.91 -42.12 49.80
CA GLN A 275 -35.99 -43.08 50.43
C GLN A 275 -35.59 -42.68 51.85
N ASN A 276 -35.48 -41.38 52.16
CA ASN A 276 -35.22 -40.90 53.52
C ASN A 276 -36.46 -40.88 54.44
N THR A 277 -37.67 -41.12 53.90
CA THR A 277 -38.91 -41.23 54.70
C THR A 277 -39.25 -42.68 55.03
N GLN A 278 -38.49 -43.64 54.52
CA GLN A 278 -38.71 -45.07 54.75
C GLN A 278 -37.59 -45.64 55.60
N GLU A 279 -37.54 -45.20 56.86
CA GLU A 279 -36.97 -45.99 57.95
C GLU A 279 -37.92 -47.15 58.27
N ASP A 280 -37.33 -48.34 58.43
CA ASP A 280 -37.99 -49.61 58.71
C ASP A 280 -39.03 -49.53 59.84
N ILE A 281 -40.30 -49.64 59.49
CA ILE A 281 -41.28 -50.22 60.40
C ILE A 281 -41.18 -51.74 60.23
N ASN A 282 -40.47 -52.37 61.15
CA ASN A 282 -40.39 -53.81 61.31
C ASN A 282 -41.81 -54.35 61.59
N ILE A 283 -42.49 -54.85 60.57
CA ILE A 283 -43.73 -55.63 60.71
C ILE A 283 -43.40 -57.05 60.26
N ASN A 284 -43.15 -57.90 61.24
CA ASN A 284 -42.97 -59.32 61.08
C ASN A 284 -44.36 -59.96 60.94
N TYR A 285 -44.72 -60.44 59.74
CA TYR A 285 -45.77 -61.43 59.52
C TYR A 285 -45.42 -62.29 58.31
N GLU A 286 -44.73 -63.39 58.61
CA GLU A 286 -45.11 -64.76 58.27
C GLU A 286 -46.04 -64.96 57.05
N GLU A 287 -45.48 -65.62 56.03
CA GLU A 287 -46.12 -66.68 55.27
C GLU A 287 -47.45 -66.35 54.55
N ASN A 288 -47.38 -66.12 53.24
CA ASN A 288 -47.93 -67.06 52.26
C ASN A 288 -47.70 -66.59 50.82
N LEU A 289 -47.23 -67.53 50.01
CA LEU A 289 -47.36 -67.51 48.55
C LEU A 289 -48.81 -67.22 48.19
N HIS A 290 -49.06 -66.46 47.12
CA HIS A 290 -49.93 -66.93 46.03
C HIS A 290 -49.65 -66.14 44.74
N ASN A 291 -49.00 -66.83 43.81
CA ASN A 291 -49.06 -66.56 42.38
C ASN A 291 -50.52 -66.50 41.93
N ILE A 292 -50.94 -65.40 41.33
CA ILE A 292 -52.08 -65.40 40.40
C ILE A 292 -51.64 -64.70 39.12
N SER A 293 -51.21 -65.53 38.17
CA SER A 293 -51.24 -65.23 36.74
C SER A 293 -52.63 -65.62 36.23
N TYR A 294 -53.33 -64.78 35.48
CA TYR A 294 -54.24 -65.19 34.38
C TYR A 294 -54.42 -63.96 33.46
N HIS A 295 -53.84 -63.95 32.26
CA HIS A 295 -54.26 -64.54 30.98
C HIS A 295 -55.38 -63.76 30.23
N PRO A 296 -55.20 -63.51 28.92
CA PRO A 296 -55.96 -62.54 28.14
C PRO A 296 -57.22 -63.14 27.53
N GLN A 297 -58.26 -62.33 27.36
CA GLN A 297 -59.39 -62.65 26.50
C GLN A 297 -59.37 -61.77 25.25
N ARG A 298 -59.27 -62.42 24.10
CA ARG A 298 -59.79 -61.92 22.83
C ARG A 298 -60.85 -62.92 22.40
N GLU A 299 -62.09 -62.46 22.35
CA GLU A 299 -63.27 -63.21 21.92
C GLU A 299 -63.09 -63.68 20.47
N ILE A 300 -63.46 -64.94 20.15
CA ILE A 300 -64.78 -65.38 19.68
C ILE A 300 -65.00 -66.81 20.19
#